data_AF-A0A2P4EWY0-F1
#
_entry.id   AF-A0A2P4EWY0-F1
#
_cell.length_a   1.000
_cell.length_b   1.000
_cell.length_c   1.000
_cell.angle_alpha   90.00
_cell.angle_beta   90.00
_cell.angle_gamma   90.00
#
_symmetry.space_group_name_H-M   'P 1'
#
loop_
_entity.id
_entity.type
_entity.pdbx_description
1 polymer ?
#
loop_
_entity_poly.entity_id
_entity_poly.type
_entity_poly.pdbx_seq_one_letter_code
_entity_poly.pdbx_strand_id
1 'polypeptide(L)'
;MKEIALFSVALLLGGCAYGIVDRSNEVRNAETLATCYVTVKPAFLYEARCADLDASGFGDSTFCTGIQGFDPAPYEVDNHTYHYEYPKSWAAYLDAKNTWDETLFKKLLFEKQRSIIAPVNVGTTLEITGVYEYPRGETGRVLILKTRLTSGEFNGTEVELPSRGGFSDAGPDWVRQWTYRPDQGIELSSEYLEPCDNQSVVNRVK
;
A
#
# COMPACT_ATOMS: atom_id res chain seq x y z
N MET A 1 -6.00 40.94 -31.96
CA MET A 1 -6.60 40.23 -30.80
C MET A 1 -7.03 38.79 -31.12
N LYS A 2 -6.31 38.06 -31.99
CA LYS A 2 -6.58 36.63 -32.30
C LYS A 2 -5.43 35.70 -31.90
N GLU A 3 -4.23 36.24 -31.74
CA GLU A 3 -2.99 35.50 -31.42
C GLU A 3 -2.86 35.14 -29.92
N ILE A 4 -3.55 35.86 -29.04
CA ILE A 4 -3.45 35.64 -27.58
C ILE A 4 -4.29 34.44 -27.12
N ALA A 5 -5.31 34.05 -27.90
CA ALA A 5 -6.21 32.96 -27.53
C ALA A 5 -5.62 31.55 -27.77
N LEU A 6 -4.64 31.40 -28.67
CA LEU A 6 -4.03 30.08 -28.94
C LEU A 6 -2.99 29.68 -27.88
N PHE A 7 -2.31 30.63 -27.25
CA PHE A 7 -1.33 30.32 -26.19
C PHE A 7 -1.99 29.87 -24.89
N SER A 8 -3.22 30.31 -24.60
CA SER A 8 -3.93 29.92 -23.37
C SER A 8 -4.48 28.49 -23.41
N VAL A 9 -4.77 27.93 -24.59
CA VAL A 9 -5.27 26.54 -24.73
C VAL A 9 -4.14 25.52 -24.62
N ALA A 10 -2.93 25.83 -25.08
CA ALA A 10 -1.77 24.95 -24.93
C ALA A 10 -1.27 24.85 -23.47
N LEU A 11 -1.45 25.90 -22.67
CA LEU A 11 -1.12 25.91 -21.23
C LEU A 11 -2.16 25.18 -20.36
N LEU A 12 -3.36 24.92 -20.86
CA LEU A 12 -4.42 24.17 -20.16
C LEU A 12 -4.39 22.65 -20.45
N LEU A 13 -3.54 22.18 -21.35
CA LEU A 13 -3.39 20.76 -21.72
C LEU A 13 -2.16 20.08 -21.08
N GLY A 14 -1.34 20.83 -20.33
CA GLY A 14 -0.13 20.34 -19.69
C GLY A 14 -0.42 19.74 -18.32
N GLY A 15 -1.01 18.55 -18.27
CA GLY A 15 -1.24 17.87 -16.99
C GLY A 15 -1.72 16.44 -17.08
N CYS A 16 -1.49 15.73 -18.18
CA CYS A 16 -1.76 14.30 -18.20
C CYS A 16 -0.75 13.60 -17.28
N ALA A 17 -1.23 12.87 -16.26
CA ALA A 17 -0.38 12.02 -15.45
C ALA A 17 0.08 10.82 -16.30
N TYR A 18 1.16 11.01 -17.04
CA TYR A 18 1.76 10.00 -17.91
C TYR A 18 3.03 9.43 -17.27
N GLY A 19 3.22 8.12 -17.36
CA GLY A 19 4.40 7.42 -16.87
C GLY A 19 4.51 7.35 -15.35
N ILE A 20 5.28 6.38 -14.88
CA ILE A 20 5.56 6.15 -13.47
C ILE A 20 6.69 7.09 -13.04
N VAL A 21 6.57 7.68 -11.85
CA VAL A 21 7.66 8.49 -11.27
C VAL A 21 8.25 7.75 -10.09
N ASP A 22 9.52 7.40 -10.18
CA ASP A 22 10.28 6.82 -9.08
C ASP A 22 10.77 7.94 -8.14
N ARG A 23 10.33 7.88 -6.89
CA ARG A 23 10.65 8.81 -5.80
C ARG A 23 11.62 8.20 -4.79
N SER A 24 12.11 6.98 -5.03
CA SER A 24 12.95 6.23 -4.07
C SER A 24 14.27 6.93 -3.78
N ASN A 25 14.80 7.69 -4.74
CA ASN A 25 16.06 8.42 -4.61
C ASN A 25 15.91 9.84 -4.01
N GLU A 26 14.70 10.23 -3.59
CA GLU A 26 14.50 11.55 -2.99
C GLU A 26 15.04 11.60 -1.56
N VAL A 27 15.74 12.70 -1.22
CA VAL A 27 16.40 12.90 0.08
C VAL A 27 15.42 12.72 1.25
N ARG A 28 14.16 13.13 1.09
CA ARG A 28 13.12 13.00 2.11
C ARG A 28 12.67 11.57 2.36
N ASN A 29 12.88 10.65 1.41
CA ASN A 29 12.54 9.25 1.58
C ASN A 29 13.75 8.43 2.06
N ALA A 30 14.97 8.95 1.97
CA ALA A 30 16.20 8.21 2.27
C ALA A 30 16.21 7.59 3.68
N GLU A 31 15.78 8.32 4.70
CA GLU A 31 15.70 7.81 6.07
C GLU A 31 14.68 6.67 6.17
N THR A 32 13.49 6.85 5.61
CA THR A 32 12.44 5.84 5.61
C THR A 32 12.87 4.57 4.86
N LEU A 33 13.52 4.69 3.70
CA LEU A 33 14.02 3.53 2.94
C LEU A 33 15.18 2.82 3.64
N ALA A 34 15.99 3.54 4.42
CA ALA A 34 17.07 2.95 5.22
C ALA A 34 16.58 2.34 6.54
N THR A 35 15.34 2.64 6.95
CA THR A 35 14.78 2.19 8.22
C THR A 35 14.22 0.78 8.11
N CYS A 36 14.61 -0.09 9.04
CA CYS A 36 13.93 -1.36 9.29
C CYS A 36 12.61 -1.08 9.99
N TYR A 37 11.53 -1.69 9.52
CA TYR A 37 10.22 -1.66 10.17
C TYR A 37 9.82 -3.04 10.67
N VAL A 38 8.98 -3.07 11.69
CA VAL A 38 8.38 -4.28 12.25
C VAL A 38 6.87 -4.17 12.28
N THR A 39 6.18 -5.24 11.92
CA THR A 39 4.72 -5.33 12.00
C THR A 39 4.28 -5.39 13.46
N VAL A 40 3.38 -4.50 13.88
CA VAL A 40 2.88 -4.45 15.28
C VAL A 40 1.51 -5.10 15.47
N LYS A 41 0.80 -5.38 14.37
CA LYS A 41 -0.46 -6.13 14.35
C LYS A 41 -0.34 -7.42 13.54
N PRO A 42 -1.16 -8.44 13.83
CA PRO A 42 -1.27 -9.61 12.96
C PRO A 42 -1.65 -9.16 11.55
N ALA A 43 -1.00 -9.72 10.55
CA ALA A 43 -1.23 -9.37 9.15
C ALA A 43 -1.39 -10.63 8.30
N PHE A 44 -1.60 -10.47 7.01
CA PHE A 44 -1.71 -11.55 6.06
C PHE A 44 -1.25 -11.14 4.67
N LEU A 45 -0.77 -12.13 3.92
CA LEU A 45 -0.48 -12.03 2.51
C LEU A 45 -1.70 -12.44 1.70
N TYR A 46 -1.96 -11.77 0.58
CA TYR A 46 -3.09 -12.10 -0.29
C TYR A 46 -2.77 -11.89 -1.77
N GLU A 47 -3.58 -12.50 -2.63
CA GLU A 47 -3.51 -12.31 -4.08
C GLU A 47 -4.02 -10.92 -4.47
N ALA A 48 -3.10 -9.98 -4.65
CA ALA A 48 -3.39 -8.59 -4.92
C ALA A 48 -3.29 -8.26 -6.41
N ARG A 49 -3.90 -7.14 -6.78
CA ARG A 49 -3.49 -6.40 -7.96
C ARG A 49 -2.59 -5.27 -7.50
N CYS A 50 -1.52 -5.06 -8.24
CA CYS A 50 -0.45 -4.17 -7.87
C CYS A 50 -0.08 -3.35 -9.09
N ALA A 51 0.53 -2.19 -8.87
CA ALA A 51 1.04 -1.39 -9.96
C ALA A 51 2.04 -2.19 -10.82
N ASP A 52 1.81 -2.23 -12.12
CA ASP A 52 2.81 -2.71 -13.08
C ASP A 52 3.85 -1.59 -13.30
N LEU A 53 4.97 -1.69 -12.59
CA LEU A 53 6.03 -0.69 -12.62
C LEU A 53 6.83 -0.69 -13.93
N ASP A 54 6.63 -1.68 -14.80
CA ASP A 54 7.24 -1.77 -16.12
C ASP A 54 6.34 -1.21 -17.24
N ALA A 55 5.15 -0.68 -16.88
CA ALA A 55 4.22 -0.11 -17.83
C ALA A 55 4.79 1.12 -18.55
N SER A 56 4.74 1.12 -19.89
CA SER A 56 5.35 2.15 -20.75
C SER A 56 4.48 3.40 -20.99
N GLY A 57 3.27 3.45 -20.42
CA GLY A 57 2.30 4.51 -20.68
C GLY A 57 1.38 4.83 -19.52
N PHE A 58 0.07 4.96 -19.80
CA PHE A 58 -0.93 4.94 -18.73
C PHE A 58 -0.83 3.58 -18.04
N GLY A 59 -0.71 3.62 -16.73
CA GLY A 59 -0.39 2.45 -15.96
C GLY A 59 -1.48 1.38 -16.01
N ASP A 60 -1.07 0.13 -15.87
CA ASP A 60 -1.93 -1.05 -15.72
C ASP A 60 -1.64 -1.74 -14.37
N SER A 61 -2.51 -2.66 -13.96
CA SER A 61 -2.28 -3.47 -12.77
C SER A 61 -1.88 -4.89 -13.14
N THR A 62 -0.84 -5.42 -12.50
CA THR A 62 -0.47 -6.83 -12.57
C THR A 62 -0.86 -7.56 -11.30
N PHE A 63 -0.85 -8.90 -11.33
CA PHE A 63 -1.03 -9.69 -10.12
C PHE A 63 0.27 -9.75 -9.32
N CYS A 64 0.20 -9.48 -8.02
CA CYS A 64 1.33 -9.63 -7.11
C CYS A 64 0.87 -10.04 -5.70
N THR A 65 1.82 -10.19 -4.78
CA THR A 65 1.52 -10.43 -3.37
C THR A 65 1.30 -9.09 -2.67
N GLY A 66 0.11 -8.89 -2.12
CA GLY A 66 -0.17 -7.77 -1.20
C GLY A 66 -0.04 -8.21 0.24
N ILE A 67 0.11 -7.24 1.15
CA ILE A 67 0.03 -7.44 2.60
C ILE A 67 -1.08 -6.58 3.20
N GLN A 68 -1.79 -7.08 4.20
CA GLN A 68 -2.79 -6.30 4.96
C GLN A 68 -2.89 -6.78 6.41
N GLY A 69 -3.28 -5.89 7.32
CA GLY A 69 -3.53 -6.18 8.73
C GLY A 69 -4.86 -6.88 8.96
N PHE A 70 -4.89 -7.78 9.95
CA PHE A 70 -6.13 -8.22 10.57
C PHE A 70 -6.65 -7.17 11.56
N ASP A 71 -7.95 -7.21 11.82
CA ASP A 71 -8.63 -6.40 12.85
C ASP A 71 -8.19 -4.91 12.84
N PRO A 72 -8.45 -4.21 11.73
CA PRO A 72 -8.07 -2.82 11.60
C PRO A 72 -8.87 -1.95 12.57
N ALA A 73 -8.25 -0.87 13.06
CA ALA A 73 -8.90 0.08 13.93
C ALA A 73 -10.08 0.75 13.20
N PRO A 74 -11.11 1.19 13.95
CA PRO A 74 -12.16 2.02 13.38
C PRO A 74 -11.57 3.30 12.76
N TYR A 75 -12.22 3.81 11.72
CA TYR A 75 -11.84 5.05 11.06
C TYR A 75 -12.91 6.11 11.25
N GLU A 76 -12.52 7.38 11.26
CA GLU A 76 -13.44 8.50 11.45
C GLU A 76 -13.61 9.32 10.18
N VAL A 77 -14.87 9.62 9.83
CA VAL A 77 -15.24 10.55 8.74
C VAL A 77 -16.36 11.44 9.24
N ASP A 78 -16.19 12.76 9.15
CA ASP A 78 -17.20 13.75 9.54
C ASP A 78 -17.78 13.52 10.96
N ASN A 79 -16.91 13.27 11.95
CA ASN A 79 -17.25 12.94 13.34
C ASN A 79 -18.08 11.65 13.53
N HIS A 80 -18.09 10.75 12.54
CA HIS A 80 -18.70 9.43 12.66
C HIS A 80 -17.62 8.35 12.61
N THR A 81 -17.72 7.40 13.55
CA THR A 81 -16.84 6.23 13.61
C THR A 81 -17.41 5.10 12.76
N TYR A 82 -16.60 4.59 11.84
CA TYR A 82 -16.91 3.47 10.97
C TYR A 82 -15.96 2.31 11.27
N HIS A 83 -16.47 1.10 11.06
CA HIS A 83 -15.69 -0.13 11.22
C HIS A 83 -15.48 -0.77 9.84
N TYR A 84 -14.28 -1.31 9.62
CA TYR A 84 -14.04 -2.15 8.46
C TYR A 84 -14.68 -3.52 8.67
N GLU A 85 -15.34 -4.03 7.63
CA GLU A 85 -15.77 -5.43 7.59
C GLU A 85 -14.57 -6.30 7.19
N TYR A 86 -13.78 -6.69 8.18
CA TYR A 86 -12.50 -7.39 8.00
C TYR A 86 -12.38 -8.62 8.91
N PRO A 87 -11.66 -9.67 8.47
CA PRO A 87 -11.34 -10.80 9.35
C PRO A 87 -10.49 -10.30 10.52
N LYS A 88 -10.81 -10.81 11.72
CA LYS A 88 -10.10 -10.44 12.95
C LYS A 88 -8.81 -11.24 13.17
N SER A 89 -8.68 -12.38 12.48
CA SER A 89 -7.55 -13.29 12.61
C SER A 89 -7.55 -14.29 11.45
N TRP A 90 -6.45 -15.04 11.34
CA TRP A 90 -6.36 -16.15 10.39
C TRP A 90 -7.43 -17.23 10.62
N ALA A 91 -7.72 -17.57 11.88
CA ALA A 91 -8.77 -18.53 12.21
C ALA A 91 -10.15 -18.02 11.77
N ALA A 92 -10.45 -16.74 12.05
CA ALA A 92 -11.71 -16.12 11.62
C ALA A 92 -11.83 -16.05 10.09
N TYR A 93 -10.71 -15.90 9.38
CA TYR A 93 -10.70 -16.03 7.93
C TYR A 93 -11.02 -17.47 7.49
N LEU A 94 -10.35 -18.48 8.04
CA LEU A 94 -10.56 -19.88 7.66
C LEU A 94 -11.99 -20.36 7.92
N ASP A 95 -12.60 -19.95 9.03
CA ASP A 95 -13.97 -20.32 9.42
C ASP A 95 -15.03 -19.85 8.40
N ALA A 96 -14.76 -18.74 7.71
CA ALA A 96 -15.68 -18.14 6.75
C ALA A 96 -14.97 -17.77 5.43
N LYS A 97 -14.02 -18.62 4.99
CA LYS A 97 -13.09 -18.31 3.90
C LYS A 97 -13.77 -17.82 2.64
N ASN A 98 -14.78 -18.54 2.14
CA ASN A 98 -15.48 -18.17 0.91
C ASN A 98 -16.17 -16.80 1.02
N THR A 99 -16.81 -16.53 2.17
CA THR A 99 -17.45 -15.25 2.44
C THR A 99 -16.42 -14.12 2.45
N TRP A 100 -15.27 -14.31 3.11
CA TRP A 100 -14.23 -13.30 3.13
C TRP A 100 -13.61 -13.07 1.75
N ASP A 101 -13.32 -14.13 1.00
CA ASP A 101 -12.76 -14.02 -0.34
C ASP A 101 -13.69 -13.20 -1.25
N GLU A 102 -15.00 -13.47 -1.21
CA GLU A 102 -16.00 -12.76 -2.02
C GLU A 102 -16.19 -11.30 -1.58
N THR A 103 -16.16 -11.03 -0.27
CA THR A 103 -16.35 -9.68 0.30
C THR A 103 -15.11 -8.80 0.12
N LEU A 104 -13.91 -9.32 0.40
CA LEU A 104 -12.67 -8.54 0.37
C LEU A 104 -12.12 -8.38 -1.04
N PHE A 105 -12.28 -9.40 -1.88
CA PHE A 105 -11.65 -9.43 -3.20
C PHE A 105 -12.71 -9.49 -4.29
N LYS A 106 -13.28 -8.31 -4.59
CA LYS A 106 -14.23 -8.18 -5.69
C LYS A 106 -13.65 -8.77 -6.97
N LYS A 107 -14.34 -9.78 -7.48
CA LYS A 107 -14.00 -10.51 -8.69
C LYS A 107 -14.39 -9.69 -9.93
N LEU A 108 -13.45 -9.44 -10.83
CA LEU A 108 -13.79 -8.94 -12.17
C LEU A 108 -14.22 -10.10 -13.08
N LEU A 109 -14.95 -9.76 -14.15
CA LEU A 109 -15.37 -10.71 -15.17
C LEU A 109 -14.17 -11.52 -15.68
N PHE A 110 -14.32 -12.85 -15.68
CA PHE A 110 -13.33 -13.83 -16.16
C PHE A 110 -12.08 -14.04 -15.29
N GLU A 111 -11.94 -13.37 -14.15
CA GLU A 111 -10.84 -13.66 -13.23
C GLU A 111 -11.17 -14.83 -12.29
N LYS A 112 -10.15 -15.51 -11.77
CA LYS A 112 -10.32 -16.43 -10.65
C LYS A 112 -10.65 -15.65 -9.37
N GLN A 113 -11.40 -16.26 -8.46
CA GLN A 113 -11.59 -15.67 -7.13
C GLN A 113 -10.23 -15.62 -6.43
N ARG A 114 -9.89 -14.44 -5.91
CA ARG A 114 -8.63 -14.20 -5.18
C ARG A 114 -8.83 -14.53 -3.71
N SER A 115 -7.74 -14.80 -3.02
CA SER A 115 -7.79 -15.20 -1.61
C SER A 115 -6.61 -14.71 -0.77
N ILE A 116 -6.80 -14.75 0.55
CA ILE A 116 -5.68 -14.64 1.50
C ILE A 116 -4.84 -15.92 1.40
N ILE A 117 -3.53 -15.73 1.23
CA ILE A 117 -2.51 -16.77 1.01
C ILE A 117 -2.04 -17.34 2.34
N ALA A 118 -1.62 -16.47 3.27
CA ALA A 118 -1.02 -16.90 4.53
C ALA A 118 -1.03 -15.80 5.60
N PRO A 119 -1.02 -16.15 6.90
CA PRO A 119 -0.86 -15.20 7.98
C PRO A 119 0.60 -14.70 8.08
N VAL A 120 0.75 -13.45 8.52
CA VAL A 120 2.02 -12.82 8.89
C VAL A 120 1.97 -12.52 10.37
N ASN A 121 2.97 -12.99 11.10
CA ASN A 121 3.04 -12.83 12.55
C ASN A 121 3.44 -11.40 12.92
N VAL A 122 2.95 -10.94 14.07
CA VAL A 122 3.49 -9.74 14.73
C VAL A 122 4.99 -9.95 14.96
N GLY A 123 5.79 -8.89 14.80
CA GLY A 123 7.24 -8.98 14.88
C GLY A 123 7.94 -9.31 13.56
N THR A 124 7.21 -9.59 12.47
CA THR A 124 7.82 -9.70 11.14
C THR A 124 8.42 -8.36 10.73
N THR A 125 9.68 -8.39 10.34
CA THR A 125 10.42 -7.21 9.89
C THR A 125 10.32 -7.04 8.38
N LEU A 126 10.40 -5.80 7.92
CA LEU A 126 10.41 -5.43 6.52
C LEU A 126 11.25 -4.18 6.27
N GLU A 127 11.63 -4.01 5.02
CA GLU A 127 12.34 -2.83 4.53
C GLU A 127 11.58 -2.28 3.31
N ILE A 128 11.56 -0.95 3.17
CA ILE A 128 10.96 -0.30 2.00
C ILE A 128 11.97 -0.32 0.86
N THR A 129 11.59 -0.95 -0.24
CA THR A 129 12.46 -1.12 -1.41
C THR A 129 12.20 -0.08 -2.50
N GLY A 130 11.03 0.57 -2.49
CA GLY A 130 10.75 1.64 -3.44
C GLY A 130 9.49 2.44 -3.15
N VAL A 131 9.48 3.68 -3.62
CA VAL A 131 8.37 4.63 -3.54
C VAL A 131 8.10 5.18 -4.94
N TYR A 132 6.89 4.97 -5.44
CA TYR A 132 6.51 5.31 -6.80
C TYR A 132 5.22 6.12 -6.83
N GLU A 133 5.12 7.08 -7.73
CA GLU A 133 3.84 7.68 -8.10
C GLU A 133 3.34 7.06 -9.40
N TYR A 134 2.28 6.28 -9.29
CA TYR A 134 1.68 5.55 -10.38
C TYR A 134 0.56 6.35 -11.05
N PRO A 135 0.52 6.47 -12.39
CA PRO A 135 -0.57 7.15 -13.06
C PRO A 135 -1.90 6.39 -12.91
N ARG A 136 -2.96 7.06 -12.42
CA ARG A 136 -4.31 6.50 -12.30
C ARG A 136 -5.34 7.50 -12.83
N GLY A 137 -5.96 7.17 -13.96
CA GLY A 137 -6.86 8.08 -14.68
C GLY A 137 -6.13 9.20 -15.42
N GLU A 138 -6.88 10.18 -15.93
CA GLU A 138 -6.32 11.22 -16.82
C GLU A 138 -5.51 12.29 -16.06
N THR A 139 -5.85 12.57 -14.80
CA THR A 139 -5.27 13.68 -14.01
C THR A 139 -4.59 13.25 -12.72
N GLY A 140 -4.63 11.96 -12.37
CA GLY A 140 -4.30 11.46 -11.03
C GLY A 140 -3.03 10.63 -10.95
N ARG A 141 -2.36 10.70 -9.81
CA ARG A 141 -1.34 9.74 -9.38
C ARG A 141 -1.74 9.10 -8.06
N VAL A 142 -1.34 7.86 -7.87
CA VAL A 142 -1.51 7.12 -6.61
C VAL A 142 -0.15 6.66 -6.14
N LEU A 143 0.06 6.72 -4.83
CA LEU A 143 1.33 6.38 -4.23
C LEU A 143 1.45 4.86 -4.10
N ILE A 144 2.57 4.28 -4.51
CA ILE A 144 2.85 2.84 -4.44
C ILE A 144 4.13 2.64 -3.65
N LEU A 145 4.06 1.78 -2.64
CA LEU A 145 5.22 1.40 -1.84
C LEU A 145 5.50 -0.07 -2.00
N LYS A 146 6.71 -0.38 -2.46
CA LYS A 146 7.22 -1.75 -2.44
C LYS A 146 8.04 -1.96 -1.19
N THR A 147 7.85 -3.12 -0.59
CA THR A 147 8.59 -3.55 0.60
C THR A 147 9.02 -4.98 0.44
N ARG A 148 10.09 -5.35 1.13
CA ARG A 148 10.54 -6.73 1.24
C ARG A 148 10.41 -7.17 2.68
N LEU A 149 9.78 -8.31 2.90
CA LEU A 149 9.81 -8.97 4.21
C LEU A 149 11.23 -9.49 4.46
N THR A 150 11.81 -9.13 5.61
CA THR A 150 13.21 -9.47 5.95
C THR A 150 13.33 -10.50 7.06
N SER A 151 12.21 -10.96 7.62
CA SER A 151 12.17 -12.07 8.58
C SER A 151 10.85 -12.85 8.54
N GLY A 152 10.74 -13.88 9.37
CA GLY A 152 9.59 -14.79 9.42
C GLY A 152 9.59 -15.82 8.28
N GLU A 153 8.46 -16.50 8.13
CA GLU A 153 8.27 -17.59 7.16
C GLU A 153 8.41 -17.11 5.70
N PHE A 154 8.00 -15.86 5.43
CA PHE A 154 7.97 -15.28 4.09
C PHE A 154 9.16 -14.36 3.79
N ASN A 155 10.28 -14.55 4.49
CA ASN A 155 11.50 -13.77 4.27
C ASN A 155 11.92 -13.76 2.78
N GLY A 156 12.27 -12.58 2.26
CA GLY A 156 12.63 -12.34 0.87
C GLY A 156 11.46 -12.04 -0.05
N THR A 157 10.21 -12.18 0.42
CA THR A 157 9.02 -11.88 -0.39
C THR A 157 8.86 -10.36 -0.54
N GLU A 158 8.72 -9.90 -1.78
CA GLU A 158 8.33 -8.52 -2.07
C GLU A 158 6.81 -8.40 -2.04
N VAL A 159 6.33 -7.36 -1.36
CA VAL A 159 4.91 -7.06 -1.19
C VAL A 159 4.65 -5.57 -1.39
N GLU A 160 3.46 -5.25 -1.87
CA GLU A 160 2.99 -3.87 -1.91
C GLU A 160 2.28 -3.51 -0.60
N LEU A 161 2.65 -2.37 -0.02
CA LEU A 161 1.92 -1.83 1.13
C LEU A 161 0.64 -1.12 0.66
N PRO A 162 -0.51 -1.38 1.30
CA PRO A 162 -1.75 -0.67 1.01
C PRO A 162 -1.57 0.83 1.21
N SER A 163 -1.94 1.58 0.17
CA SER A 163 -1.97 3.03 0.16
C SER A 163 -3.35 3.51 -0.22
N ARG A 164 -3.67 4.73 0.19
CA ARG A 164 -4.99 5.30 -0.08
C ARG A 164 -5.20 5.46 -1.58
N GLY A 165 -6.17 4.73 -2.11
CA GLY A 165 -6.43 4.69 -3.54
C GLY A 165 -5.34 3.97 -4.34
N GLY A 166 -4.54 3.09 -3.73
CA GLY A 166 -3.67 2.16 -4.43
C GLY A 166 -4.43 1.07 -5.18
N PHE A 167 -3.73 0.03 -5.66
CA PHE A 167 -4.35 -1.16 -6.29
C PHE A 167 -4.52 -2.33 -5.31
N SER A 168 -3.79 -2.27 -4.20
CA SER A 168 -3.92 -3.14 -3.03
C SER A 168 -5.24 -2.82 -2.29
N ASP A 169 -6.37 -2.99 -2.98
CA ASP A 169 -7.72 -2.49 -2.65
C ASP A 169 -8.37 -3.15 -1.42
N ALA A 170 -7.64 -4.01 -0.72
CA ALA A 170 -8.15 -4.73 0.42
C ALA A 170 -7.76 -3.98 1.69
N GLY A 171 -8.61 -3.07 2.19
CA GLY A 171 -8.64 -2.67 3.60
C GLY A 171 -8.01 -1.32 3.94
N PRO A 172 -7.59 -1.10 5.20
CA PRO A 172 -7.01 0.17 5.65
C PRO A 172 -5.65 0.45 5.00
N ASP A 173 -5.30 1.74 4.96
CA ASP A 173 -4.04 2.18 4.38
C ASP A 173 -2.89 2.07 5.40
N TRP A 174 -1.80 1.42 4.99
CA TRP A 174 -0.54 1.43 5.73
C TRP A 174 0.28 2.68 5.42
N VAL A 175 -0.07 3.35 4.32
CA VAL A 175 0.48 4.64 3.89
C VAL A 175 -0.59 5.71 4.02
N ARG A 176 -0.33 6.72 4.85
CA ARG A 176 -1.36 7.71 5.23
C ARG A 176 -1.70 8.70 4.12
N GLN A 177 -0.81 8.85 3.15
CA GLN A 177 -0.90 9.83 2.09
C GLN A 177 -1.51 9.20 0.82
N TRP A 178 -2.42 9.94 0.16
CA TRP A 178 -2.95 9.57 -1.15
C TRP A 178 -1.94 9.86 -2.27
N THR A 179 -1.37 11.07 -2.24
CA THR A 179 -0.39 11.57 -3.20
C THR A 179 0.93 11.83 -2.51
N TYR A 180 2.03 11.73 -3.25
CA TYR A 180 3.34 12.10 -2.75
C TYR A 180 3.41 13.60 -2.42
N ARG A 181 4.09 13.94 -1.32
CA ARG A 181 4.33 15.32 -0.88
C ARG A 181 5.85 15.54 -0.75
N PRO A 182 6.49 16.22 -1.72
CA PRO A 182 7.96 16.34 -1.75
C PRO A 182 8.57 17.01 -0.52
N ASP A 183 7.81 17.83 0.20
CA ASP A 183 8.25 18.51 1.43
C ASP A 183 8.21 17.60 2.66
N GLN A 184 7.37 16.56 2.66
CA GLN A 184 7.12 15.67 3.80
C GLN A 184 7.76 14.29 3.63
N GLY A 185 7.98 13.84 2.39
CA GLY A 185 8.36 12.46 2.13
C GLY A 185 7.19 11.50 2.39
N ILE A 186 7.51 10.24 2.64
CA ILE A 186 6.53 9.17 2.86
C ILE A 186 6.13 9.02 4.33
N GLU A 187 4.82 8.89 4.59
CA GLU A 187 4.28 8.68 5.93
C GLU A 187 3.62 7.31 6.09
N LEU A 188 4.19 6.49 6.97
CA LEU A 188 3.65 5.17 7.33
C LEU A 188 2.70 5.25 8.53
N SER A 189 1.75 4.32 8.58
CA SER A 189 0.82 4.19 9.70
C SER A 189 1.46 3.44 10.86
N SER A 190 1.60 4.12 11.99
CA SER A 190 2.03 3.54 13.27
C SER A 190 1.06 2.48 13.83
N GLU A 191 -0.12 2.31 13.22
CA GLU A 191 -1.02 1.22 13.59
C GLU A 191 -0.48 -0.14 13.16
N TYR A 192 0.26 -0.19 12.04
CA TYR A 192 0.73 -1.44 11.45
C TYR A 192 2.24 -1.59 11.51
N LEU A 193 2.98 -0.49 11.48
CA LEU A 193 4.45 -0.49 11.38
C LEU A 193 5.11 0.43 12.40
N GLU A 194 6.18 -0.05 13.01
CA GLU A 194 7.08 0.74 13.85
C GLU A 194 8.55 0.51 13.45
N PRO A 195 9.46 1.48 13.64
CA PRO A 195 10.89 1.25 13.43
C PRO A 195 11.44 0.15 14.36
N CYS A 196 12.33 -0.70 13.83
CA CYS A 196 12.93 -1.81 14.58
C CYS A 196 13.73 -1.35 15.82
N ASP A 197 14.26 -0.13 15.82
CA ASP A 197 15.10 0.44 16.89
C ASP A 197 14.33 0.79 18.18
N ASN A 198 13.01 0.61 18.22
CA ASN A 198 12.23 0.62 19.46
C ASN A 198 12.26 -0.71 20.23
N GLN A 199 12.97 -1.75 19.75
CA GLN A 199 13.10 -3.03 20.45
C GLN A 199 14.29 -3.14 21.42
N SER A 200 14.84 -2.03 21.90
CA SER A 200 15.89 -2.05 22.93
C SER A 200 15.39 -1.97 24.38
N VAL A 201 14.18 -2.42 24.76
CA VAL A 201 13.79 -2.55 26.20
C VAL A 201 12.74 -3.64 26.51
N VAL A 202 12.62 -4.77 25.79
CA VAL A 202 11.83 -5.90 26.33
C VAL A 202 12.41 -7.23 25.88
N ASN A 203 13.57 -7.61 26.42
CA ASN A 203 14.02 -8.99 26.66
C ASN A 203 15.48 -8.98 27.14
N ARG A 204 15.71 -8.36 28.31
CA ARG A 204 16.86 -8.68 29.18
C ARG A 204 16.39 -8.83 30.63
N VAL A 205 15.33 -9.59 30.87
CA VAL A 205 15.14 -10.33 32.13
C VAL A 205 14.26 -11.54 31.83
N LYS A 206 14.88 -12.67 31.52
CA LYS A 206 14.45 -13.96 32.04
C LYS A 206 15.66 -14.58 32.70
#